data_AF-A0A929Z2F6-F1
#
_entry.id   AF-A0A929Z2F6-F1
#
_cell.length_a   1.000
_cell.length_b   1.000
_cell.length_c   1.000
_cell.angle_alpha   90.00
_cell.angle_beta   90.00
_cell.angle_gamma   90.00
#
_symmetry.space_group_name_H-M   'P 1'
#
loop_
_entity.id
_entity.type
_entity.pdbx_description
1 polymer ?
#
loop_
_entity_poly.entity_id
_entity_poly.type
_entity_poly.pdbx_seq_one_letter_code
_entity_poly.pdbx_strand_id
1 'polypeptide(L)' 'QSLLSAAAHALGGIVNASQPGAAVLPPVNKITSFSQHLAEVVAQYAIDHQNTRENITDARAAVERIKWYPSYE' A
#
# COMPACT_ATOMS: atom_id res chain seq x y z
N GLN A 1 4.04 -17.33 -4.44
CA GLN A 1 2.83 -17.04 -3.64
C GLN A 1 2.74 -15.54 -3.49
N SER A 2 1.61 -14.97 -3.90
CA SER A 2 1.56 -13.82 -4.81
C SER A 2 1.53 -12.44 -4.14
N LEU A 3 1.86 -11.42 -4.92
CA LEU A 3 1.64 -9.98 -4.68
C LEU A 3 0.33 -9.67 -3.93
N LEU A 4 -0.74 -10.43 -4.22
CA LEU A 4 -2.04 -10.33 -3.59
C LEU A 4 -2.04 -10.71 -2.10
N SER A 5 -1.25 -11.73 -1.72
CA SER A 5 -1.06 -12.12 -0.32
C SER A 5 -0.30 -11.05 0.46
N ALA A 6 0.70 -10.40 -0.15
CA ALA A 6 1.42 -9.29 0.46
C ALA A 6 0.48 -8.08 0.68
N ALA A 7 -0.34 -7.77 -0.32
CA ALA A 7 -1.38 -6.76 -0.20
C ALA A 7 -2.36 -7.10 0.94
N ALA A 8 -2.91 -8.32 0.97
CA ALA A 8 -3.85 -8.75 2.02
C ALA A 8 -3.24 -8.72 3.43
N HIS A 9 -1.95 -9.04 3.59
CA HIS A 9 -1.27 -8.94 4.88
C HIS A 9 -1.11 -7.47 5.31
N ALA A 10 -0.78 -6.58 4.37
CA ALA A 10 -0.72 -5.14 4.63
C ALA A 10 -2.10 -4.57 5.02
N LEU A 11 -3.20 -5.13 4.47
CA LEU A 11 -4.56 -4.78 4.89
C LEU A 11 -4.83 -5.15 6.35
N GLY A 12 -4.48 -6.38 6.75
CA GLY A 12 -4.75 -6.91 8.08
C GLY A 12 -3.97 -6.21 9.19
N GLY A 13 -2.77 -5.70 8.91
CA GLY A 13 -1.91 -5.03 9.90
C GLY A 13 -2.32 -3.59 10.26
N ILE A 14 -3.22 -2.96 9.49
CA ILE A 14 -3.63 -1.56 9.71
C ILE A 14 -4.86 -1.47 10.63
N VAL A 15 -5.67 -2.52 10.70
CA VAL A 15 -6.82 -2.61 11.60
C VAL A 15 -6.36 -3.23 12.93
N ASN A 16 -6.59 -2.55 14.05
CA ASN A 16 -6.27 -3.10 15.37
C ASN A 16 -7.30 -4.16 15.76
N ALA A 17 -7.10 -5.38 15.26
CA ALA A 17 -7.97 -6.53 15.52
C ALA A 17 -7.88 -7.05 16.98
N SER A 18 -7.00 -6.48 17.83
CA SER A 18 -6.87 -6.89 19.23
C SER A 18 -7.98 -6.36 20.14
N GLN A 19 -8.84 -5.45 19.65
CA GLN A 19 -10.02 -5.00 20.39
C GLN A 19 -11.29 -5.71 19.91
N PRO A 20 -12.05 -6.38 20.81
CA PRO A 20 -13.37 -6.88 20.48
C PRO A 20 -14.26 -5.75 19.94
N GLY A 21 -14.82 -5.92 18.73
CA GLY A 21 -15.65 -4.91 18.08
C GLY A 21 -14.89 -3.86 17.25
N ALA A 22 -13.59 -4.00 17.04
CA ALA A 22 -12.84 -3.18 16.09
C ALA A 22 -13.39 -3.34 14.66
N ALA A 23 -13.51 -2.23 13.95
CA ALA A 23 -13.96 -2.24 12.56
C ALA A 23 -13.02 -3.09 11.69
N VAL A 24 -13.59 -4.07 10.99
CA VAL A 24 -12.87 -4.98 10.08
C VAL A 24 -12.32 -4.24 8.86
N LEU A 25 -12.83 -3.04 8.58
CA LEU A 25 -12.41 -2.15 7.50
C LEU A 25 -11.86 -0.85 8.08
N PRO A 26 -10.77 -0.29 7.50
CA PRO A 26 -10.27 1.02 7.90
C PRO A 26 -11.32 2.11 7.64
N PRO A 27 -11.36 3.16 8.47
CA PRO A 27 -12.31 4.26 8.27
C PRO A 27 -11.99 5.01 6.97
N VAL A 28 -13.02 5.50 6.28
CA VAL A 28 -12.91 6.15 4.95
C VAL A 28 -11.93 7.32 4.95
N ASN A 29 -11.83 8.07 6.05
CA ASN A 29 -10.89 9.18 6.20
C ASN A 29 -9.40 8.75 6.15
N LYS A 30 -9.10 7.47 6.36
CA LYS A 30 -7.74 6.89 6.28
C LYS A 30 -7.49 6.13 4.98
N ILE A 31 -8.45 6.11 4.05
CA ILE A 31 -8.34 5.33 2.81
C ILE A 31 -7.13 5.78 1.96
N THR A 32 -6.80 7.07 1.97
CA THR A 32 -5.65 7.61 1.22
C THR A 32 -4.32 7.15 1.80
N SER A 33 -4.14 7.20 3.12
CA SER A 33 -2.94 6.67 3.79
C SER A 33 -2.81 5.16 3.63
N PHE A 34 -3.94 4.48 3.57
CA PHE A 34 -4.01 3.04 3.37
C PHE A 34 -3.64 2.64 1.94
N SER A 35 -4.21 3.31 0.93
CA SER A 35 -3.86 3.07 -0.47
C SER A 35 -2.39 3.37 -0.75
N GLN A 36 -1.83 4.41 -0.12
CA GLN A 36 -0.40 4.70 -0.14
C GLN A 36 0.42 3.52 0.39
N HIS A 37 0.13 3.07 1.61
CA HIS A 37 0.89 1.99 2.23
C HIS A 37 0.80 0.68 1.45
N LEU A 38 -0.39 0.36 0.93
CA LEU A 38 -0.60 -0.82 0.08
C LEU A 38 0.27 -0.76 -1.18
N ALA A 39 0.30 0.39 -1.85
CA ALA A 39 1.11 0.59 -3.04
C ALA A 39 2.61 0.48 -2.73
N GLU A 40 3.07 0.99 -1.58
CA GLU A 40 4.47 0.87 -1.13
C GLU A 40 4.87 -0.59 -0.90
N VAL A 41 4.04 -1.37 -0.19
CA VAL A 41 4.32 -2.80 0.08
C VAL A 41 4.34 -3.61 -1.21
N VAL A 42 3.40 -3.35 -2.12
CA VAL A 42 3.32 -4.03 -3.41
C VAL A 42 4.50 -3.67 -4.31
N ALA A 43 4.89 -2.40 -4.35
CA ALA A 43 6.05 -1.94 -5.11
C ALA A 43 7.35 -2.54 -4.54
N GLN A 44 7.52 -2.56 -3.22
CA GLN A 44 8.69 -3.17 -2.58
C GLN A 44 8.78 -4.66 -2.89
N TYR A 45 7.67 -5.38 -2.79
CA TYR A 45 7.63 -6.80 -3.15
C TYR A 45 8.05 -7.03 -4.62
N ALA A 46 7.58 -6.18 -5.53
CA ALA A 46 7.95 -6.26 -6.94
C ALA A 46 9.44 -5.98 -7.18
N ILE A 47 10.04 -5.04 -6.44
CA ILE A 47 11.48 -4.73 -6.49
C ILE A 47 12.29 -5.93 -5.98
N ASP A 48 11.94 -6.47 -4.80
CA ASP A 48 12.66 -7.57 -4.16
C ASP A 48 12.68 -8.84 -5.02
N HIS A 49 11.63 -9.06 -5.82
CA HIS A 49 11.49 -10.20 -6.72
C HIS A 49 11.91 -9.90 -8.16
N GLN A 50 12.56 -8.75 -8.41
CA GLN A 50 13.02 -8.30 -9.73
C GLN A 50 11.92 -8.33 -10.81
N ASN A 51 10.68 -8.06 -10.41
CA ASN A 51 9.50 -8.08 -11.27
C ASN A 51 9.07 -6.65 -11.69
N THR A 52 10.00 -5.71 -11.67
CA THR A 52 9.78 -4.33 -12.13
C THR A 52 10.22 -4.19 -13.58
N ARG A 53 9.41 -3.54 -14.42
CA ARG A 53 9.76 -3.22 -15.82
C ARG A 53 10.87 -2.17 -15.92
N GLU A 54 11.00 -1.34 -14.91
CA GLU A 54 12.01 -0.29 -14.78
C GLU A 54 12.90 -0.60 -13.56
N ASN A 55 14.11 -0.03 -13.53
CA ASN A 55 14.95 -0.08 -12.34
C ASN A 55 14.37 0.85 -11.27
N ILE A 56 13.54 0.30 -10.40
CA ILE A 56 12.99 1.00 -9.25
C ILE A 56 13.76 0.53 -8.02
N THR A 57 14.39 1.46 -7.30
CA THR A 57 15.17 1.18 -6.09
C THR A 57 14.47 1.63 -4.82
N ASP A 58 13.46 2.50 -4.95
CA ASP A 58 12.71 3.07 -3.84
C ASP A 58 11.22 2.99 -4.12
N ALA A 59 10.54 2.09 -3.41
CA ALA A 59 9.11 1.87 -3.52
C ALA A 59 8.30 3.12 -3.12
N ARG A 60 8.73 3.87 -2.10
CA ARG A 60 8.02 5.06 -1.63
C ARG A 60 8.09 6.17 -2.66
N ALA A 61 9.29 6.48 -3.15
CA ALA A 61 9.47 7.49 -4.19
C ALA A 61 8.70 7.12 -5.47
N ALA A 62 8.67 5.82 -5.81
CA ALA A 62 7.94 5.32 -6.97
C ALA A 62 6.42 5.45 -6.84
N VAL A 63 5.87 5.34 -5.63
CA VAL A 63 4.44 5.53 -5.36
C VAL A 63 4.08 7.01 -5.29
N GLU A 64 4.91 7.83 -4.66
CA GLU A 64 4.69 9.27 -4.57
C GLU A 64 4.68 9.95 -5.94
N ARG A 65 5.59 9.56 -6.87
CA ARG A 65 5.65 10.15 -8.22
C ARG A 65 4.42 9.86 -9.09
N ILE A 66 3.74 8.74 -8.86
CA ILE A 66 2.57 8.32 -9.67
C ILE A 66 1.25 8.71 -9.01
N LYS A 67 1.29 9.06 -7.72
CA LYS A 67 0.10 9.42 -6.98
C LYS A 67 -0.48 10.70 -7.54
N TRP A 68 -1.76 10.64 -7.87
CA TRP A 68 -2.49 11.81 -8.32
C TRP A 68 -2.84 12.70 -7.13
N TYR A 69 -2.62 14.00 -7.30
CA TYR A 69 -3.00 15.03 -6.33
C TYR A 69 -3.98 16.00 -7.00
N PRO A 70 -5.12 16.32 -6.35
CA PRO A 70 -6.03 17.35 -6.83
C PRO A 70 -5.38 18.72 -6.64
N SER A 71 -4.66 19.19 -7.65
CA SER A 71 -4.20 20.57 -7.76
C SER A 71 -4.99 21.27 -8.85
N TYR A 72 -5.35 22.53 -8.61
CA TYR A 72 -5.81 23.39 -9.69
C TYR A 72 -4.58 23.83 -10.50
N GLU A 73 -4.69 23.78 -11.82
CA GLU A 73 -3.74 24.36 -12.77
C GLU A 73 -4.04 25.85 -12.97
#